data_AF-R5D6E9-F1
#
_entry.id   AF-R5D6E9-F1
#
_cell.length_a   1.000
_cell.length_b   1.000
_cell.length_c   1.000
_cell.angle_alpha   90.00
_cell.angle_beta   90.00
_cell.angle_gamma   90.00
#
_symmetry.space_group_name_H-M   'P 1'
#
loop_
_entity.id
_entity.type
_entity.pdbx_description
1 polymer ?
#
loop_
_entity_poly.entity_id
_entity_poly.type
_entity_poly.pdbx_seq_one_letter_code
_entity_poly.pdbx_strand_id
1 'polypeptide(L)'
;MEDEKIITLFEQRSERALTELDTKYGKVCRSVSHNILHCNEDVEECVNDAYLGVWNAIPPEKPNPLATFVCRIVRNISLSRRIEN
;
A
#
# COMPACT_ATOMS: atom_id res chain seq x y z
N MET A 1 10.96 4.41 9.76
CA MET A 1 10.00 4.86 10.79
C MET A 1 9.24 3.66 11.34
N GLU A 2 8.79 3.68 12.60
CA GLU A 2 7.97 2.60 13.19
C GLU A 2 6.52 2.60 12.65
N ASP A 3 5.85 1.45 12.70
CA ASP A 3 4.48 1.27 12.17
C ASP A 3 3.51 2.25 12.84
N GLU A 4 3.56 2.39 14.17
CA GLU A 4 2.62 3.26 14.89
C GLU A 4 2.77 4.72 14.47
N LYS A 5 4.00 5.17 14.20
CA LYS A 5 4.26 6.56 13.75
C LYS A 5 3.73 6.80 12.35
N ILE A 6 3.87 5.83 11.45
CA ILE A 6 3.29 5.91 10.10
C ILE A 6 1.76 5.96 10.19
N ILE A 7 1.15 5.13 11.04
CA ILE A 7 -0.29 5.13 11.29
C ILE A 7 -0.75 6.49 11.83
N THR A 8 -0.07 7.06 12.82
CA THR A 8 -0.40 8.40 13.35
C THR A 8 -0.33 9.47 12.26
N LEU A 9 0.62 9.41 11.32
CA LEU A 9 0.66 10.35 10.20
C LEU A 9 -0.56 10.18 9.28
N PHE A 10 -1.01 8.94 9.02
CA PHE A 10 -2.25 8.69 8.28
C PHE A 10 -3.49 9.21 9.02
N GLU A 11 -3.58 8.98 10.33
CA GLU A 11 -4.67 9.50 11.18
C GLU A 11 -4.73 11.03 11.13
N GLN A 12 -3.58 11.70 11.07
CA GLN A 12 -3.45 13.15 10.94
C GLN A 12 -3.63 13.68 9.52
N ARG A 13 -3.88 12.79 8.54
CA ARG A 13 -3.95 13.14 7.10
C ARG A 13 -2.70 13.89 6.62
N SER A 14 -1.53 13.51 7.13
CA SER A 14 -0.25 14.07 6.69
C SER A 14 0.26 13.31 5.47
N GLU A 15 0.51 14.01 4.36
CA GLU A 15 1.06 13.41 3.13
C GLU A 15 2.40 12.69 3.36
N ARG A 16 3.15 13.10 4.40
CA ARG A 16 4.37 12.41 4.84
C ARG A 16 4.12 10.92 5.12
N ALA A 17 2.91 10.53 5.52
CA ALA A 17 2.53 9.14 5.72
C ALA A 17 2.81 8.29 4.47
N LEU A 18 2.52 8.80 3.27
CA LEU A 18 2.77 8.11 2.01
C LEU A 18 4.27 7.94 1.74
N THR A 19 5.06 8.99 1.97
CA THR A 19 6.52 8.93 1.82
C THR A 19 7.15 7.91 2.76
N GLU A 20 6.76 7.91 4.03
CA GLU A 20 7.29 6.98 5.04
C GLU A 20 6.79 5.54 4.79
N LEU A 21 5.57 5.38 4.26
CA LEU A 21 5.02 4.09 3.85
C LEU A 21 5.79 3.51 2.66
N ASP A 22 6.01 4.28 1.59
CA ASP A 22 6.80 3.81 0.43
C ASP A 22 8.25 3.55 0.81
N THR A 23 8.87 4.42 1.60
CA THR A 23 10.24 4.23 2.09
C THR A 23 10.37 2.90 2.83
N LYS A 24 9.37 2.54 3.66
CA LYS A 24 9.42 1.32 4.47
C LYS A 24 9.00 0.06 3.71
N TYR A 25 7.95 0.13 2.89
CA TYR A 25 7.30 -1.04 2.31
C TYR A 25 7.25 -1.04 0.78
N GLY A 26 7.65 0.02 0.10
CA GLY A 26 7.54 0.12 -1.36
C GLY A 26 8.19 -1.04 -2.09
N LYS A 27 9.38 -1.49 -1.66
CA LYS A 27 10.05 -2.66 -2.23
C LYS A 27 9.20 -3.93 -2.14
N VAL A 28 8.58 -4.20 -0.99
CA VAL A 28 7.73 -5.40 -0.83
C VAL A 28 6.41 -5.25 -1.59
N CYS A 29 5.83 -4.05 -1.62
CA CYS A 29 4.61 -3.77 -2.38
C CYS A 29 4.82 -4.03 -3.87
N ARG A 30 5.89 -3.48 -4.45
CA ARG A 30 6.28 -3.69 -5.85
C ARG A 30 6.53 -5.18 -6.13
N SER A 31 7.23 -5.89 -5.25
CA SER A 31 7.48 -7.32 -5.42
C SER A 31 6.19 -8.16 -5.38
N VAL A 32 5.26 -7.86 -4.48
CA VAL A 32 3.97 -8.57 -4.39
C VAL A 32 3.15 -8.34 -5.66
N SER A 33 3.07 -7.10 -6.12
CA SER A 33 2.31 -6.74 -7.31
C SER A 33 2.93 -7.33 -8.59
N HIS A 34 4.26 -7.27 -8.71
CA HIS A 34 4.97 -7.81 -9.87
C HIS A 34 4.79 -9.31 -10.03
N ASN A 35 4.71 -10.06 -8.93
CA ASN A 35 4.43 -11.49 -8.95
C ASN A 35 3.01 -11.84 -9.44
N ILE A 36 2.12 -10.87 -9.58
CA ILE A 36 0.73 -11.04 -10.04
C ILE A 36 0.55 -10.48 -11.45
N LEU A 37 1.07 -9.28 -11.71
CA LEU A 37 0.84 -8.54 -12.97
C LEU A 37 1.91 -8.83 -14.03
N HIS A 38 3.14 -9.19 -13.64
CA HIS A 38 4.27 -9.41 -14.56
C HIS A 38 4.60 -8.23 -15.51
N CYS A 39 4.10 -7.02 -15.20
CA CYS A 39 4.30 -5.80 -15.95
C CYS A 39 4.74 -4.68 -15.01
N ASN A 40 5.90 -4.05 -15.26
CA ASN A 40 6.43 -3.03 -14.37
C ASN A 40 5.58 -1.74 -14.36
N GLU A 41 4.98 -1.38 -15.49
CA GLU A 41 4.12 -0.19 -15.59
C GLU A 41 2.86 -0.36 -14.73
N ASP A 42 2.17 -1.50 -14.88
CA ASP A 42 0.99 -1.82 -14.08
C ASP A 42 1.30 -1.95 -12.58
N VAL A 43 2.53 -2.36 -12.23
CA VAL A 43 2.98 -2.49 -10.84
C VAL A 43 3.06 -1.15 -10.13
N GLU A 44 3.68 -0.13 -10.73
CA GLU A 44 3.81 1.18 -10.10
C GLU A 44 2.45 1.84 -9.91
N GLU A 45 1.58 1.76 -10.92
CA GLU A 45 0.20 2.21 -10.80
C GLU A 45 -0.54 1.45 -9.70
N CYS A 46 -0.29 0.14 -9.54
CA CYS A 46 -1.00 -0.68 -8.56
C CYS A 46 -0.59 -0.31 -7.15
N VAL A 47 0.69 -0.04 -6.95
CA VAL A 47 1.23 0.39 -5.66
C VAL A 47 0.68 1.77 -5.30
N ASN A 48 0.58 2.69 -6.25
CA ASN A 48 -0.04 4.00 -6.02
C ASN A 48 -1.53 3.89 -5.63
N ASP A 49 -2.30 3.08 -6.33
CA ASP A 49 -3.70 2.82 -5.97
C ASP A 49 -3.83 2.15 -4.60
N ALA A 50 -2.89 1.26 -4.26
CA ALA A 50 -2.85 0.64 -2.95
C ALA A 50 -2.56 1.65 -1.84
N TYR A 51 -1.69 2.63 -2.09
CA TYR A 51 -1.43 3.70 -1.14
C TYR A 51 -2.62 4.63 -0.97
N LEU A 52 -3.35 4.93 -2.04
CA LEU A 52 -4.64 5.61 -1.94
C LEU A 52 -5.66 4.78 -1.14
N GLY A 53 -5.67 3.46 -1.33
CA GLY A 53 -6.48 2.52 -0.55
C GLY A 53 -6.14 2.56 0.95
N VAL A 54 -4.85 2.55 1.30
CA VAL A 54 -4.38 2.70 2.69
C VAL A 54 -4.78 4.07 3.25
N TRP A 55 -4.56 5.14 2.48
CA TRP A 55 -4.95 6.49 2.84
C TRP A 55 -6.44 6.57 3.15
N ASN A 56 -7.30 5.98 2.33
CA ASN A 56 -8.74 6.03 2.55
C ASN A 56 -9.20 5.15 3.73
N ALA A 57 -8.54 4.02 3.97
CA ALA A 57 -8.93 3.06 4.99
C ALA A 57 -8.54 3.46 6.42
N ILE A 58 -7.46 4.21 6.60
CA ILE A 58 -7.05 4.76 7.91
C ILE A 58 -7.60 6.20 7.97
N PRO A 59 -8.39 6.60 9.00
CA PRO A 59 -8.36 6.04 10.36
C PRO A 59 -9.57 5.30 10.95
N PRO A 60 -10.63 4.80 10.28
CA PRO A 60 -11.38 3.77 11.01
C PRO A 60 -10.47 2.55 11.28
N GLU A 61 -9.61 2.17 10.32
CA GLU A 61 -8.69 1.06 10.48
C GLU A 61 -7.45 1.43 11.32
N LYS A 62 -7.06 0.54 12.23
CA LYS A 62 -5.86 0.64 13.07
C LYS A 62 -5.02 -0.64 12.93
N PRO A 63 -4.33 -0.81 11.79
CA PRO A 63 -3.68 -2.08 11.49
C PRO A 63 -2.50 -2.36 12.42
N ASN A 64 -2.41 -3.60 12.90
CA ASN A 64 -1.26 -4.10 13.63
C ASN A 64 -1.05 -5.59 13.27
N PRO A 65 -0.06 -5.94 12.45
CA PRO A 65 1.01 -5.08 11.91
C PRO A 65 0.59 -4.31 10.63
N LEU A 66 1.16 -3.13 10.40
CA LEU A 66 0.91 -2.31 9.20
C LEU A 66 1.34 -3.02 7.92
N ALA A 67 2.45 -3.77 7.99
CA ALA A 67 2.99 -4.51 6.85
C ALA A 67 1.97 -5.48 6.22
N THR A 68 1.25 -6.25 7.05
CA THR A 68 0.25 -7.23 6.55
C THR A 68 -0.95 -6.52 5.92
N PHE A 69 -1.38 -5.42 6.53
CA PHE A 69 -2.49 -4.61 6.03
C PHE A 69 -2.20 -4.03 4.63
N VAL A 70 -1.02 -3.43 4.45
CA VAL A 70 -0.60 -2.83 3.18
C VAL A 70 -0.44 -3.92 2.11
N CYS A 71 0.23 -5.02 2.43
CA CYS A 71 0.40 -6.13 1.48
C CYS A 71 -0.93 -6.74 1.04
N ARG A 72 -1.92 -6.82 1.94
CA ARG A 72 -3.28 -7.28 1.61
C ARG A 72 -3.94 -6.36 0.58
N ILE A 73 -3.86 -5.04 0.78
CA ILE A 73 -4.44 -4.06 -0.15
C ILE A 73 -3.75 -4.15 -1.52
N VAL A 74 -2.42 -4.17 -1.57
CA VAL A 74 -1.64 -4.31 -2.81
C VAL A 74 -2.04 -5.58 -3.57
N ARG A 75 -2.12 -6.72 -2.87
CA ARG A 75 -2.52 -8.00 -3.47
C ARG A 75 -3.93 -7.94 -4.04
N ASN A 76 -4.89 -7.36 -3.30
CA ASN A 76 -6.28 -7.27 -3.74
C ASN A 76 -6.41 -6.43 -5.02
N ILE A 77 -5.77 -5.25 -5.06
CA ILE A 77 -5.80 -4.38 -6.25
C ILE A 77 -5.11 -5.04 -7.43
N SER A 78 -3.95 -5.69 -7.20
CA SER A 78 -3.24 -6.43 -8.26
C SER A 78 -4.11 -7.55 -8.85
N LEU A 79 -4.85 -8.28 -8.00
CA LEU A 79 -5.76 -9.33 -8.45
C LEU A 79 -6.94 -8.78 -9.23
N SER A 80 -7.56 -7.69 -8.78
CA SER A 80 -8.65 -7.03 -9.51
C SER A 80 -8.21 -6.61 -10.91
N ARG A 81 -7.08 -5.92 -11.02
CA ARG A 81 -6.53 -5.49 -12.31
C ARG A 81 -6.19 -6.64 -13.25
N ARG A 82 -5.66 -7.74 -12.71
CA ARG A 82 -5.37 -8.93 -13.52
C ARG A 82 -6.63 -9.58 -14.09
N ILE A 83 -7.79 -9.42 -13.46
CA ILE A 83 -9.07 -9.98 -13.95
C ILE A 83 -9.70 -9.07 -15.01
N GLU A 84 -9.43 -7.76 -14.96
CA GLU A 84 -9.96 -6.77 -15.89
C GLU A 84 -9.22 -6.74 -17.25
N ASN A 85 -7.97 -7.22 -17.27
CA ASN A 85 -7.13 -7.39 -18.48
C ASN A 85 -7.24 -8.81 -19.07
#